data_AF-A0AAW0GHD3-F1
#
_entry.id   AF-A0AAW0GHD3-F1
#
_cell.length_a   1.000
_cell.length_b   1.000
_cell.length_c   1.000
_cell.angle_alpha   90.00
_cell.angle_beta   90.00
_cell.angle_gamma   90.00
#
_symmetry.space_group_name_H-M   'P 1'
#
loop_
_entity.id
_entity.type
_entity.pdbx_description
1 polymer ?
#
loop_
_entity_poly.entity_id
_entity_poly.type
_entity_poly.pdbx_seq_one_letter_code
_entity_poly.pdbx_strand_id
1 'polypeptide(L)'
;MVQTTGDFTESCYLVRLEVHIEASLKQMDDALSRFHQARETFLHTGVRPDGFDSLPHQHSLKHQMAHIRNFGALNGLCTSIMKSRHIKAVKEPWRRSNRFAALSQVLLTNRDLISSQLLVLTSTPGACLMAQVSHKLSHSFPKAKVLL
;
A
#
# COMPACT_ATOMS: atom_id res chain seq x y z
N MET A 1 -16.77 24.11 -8.21
CA MET A 1 -15.31 23.88 -8.37
C MET A 1 -14.53 24.12 -7.09
N VAL A 2 -14.62 25.29 -6.44
CA VAL A 2 -13.91 25.52 -5.15
C VAL A 2 -14.34 24.53 -4.06
N GLN A 3 -15.64 24.29 -3.92
CA GLN A 3 -16.20 23.28 -3.01
C GLN A 3 -15.62 21.88 -3.31
N THR A 4 -15.61 21.47 -4.58
CA THR A 4 -15.03 20.19 -5.01
C THR A 4 -13.59 19.99 -4.57
N THR A 5 -12.76 21.02 -4.74
CA THR A 5 -11.35 20.98 -4.30
C THR A 5 -11.24 20.94 -2.78
N GLY A 6 -12.10 21.68 -2.07
CA GLY A 6 -12.20 21.64 -0.61
C GLY A 6 -12.56 20.26 -0.09
N ASP A 7 -13.67 19.68 -0.57
CA ASP A 7 -14.15 18.36 -0.18
C ASP A 7 -13.13 17.26 -0.50
N PHE A 8 -12.46 17.35 -1.67
CA PHE A 8 -11.37 16.43 -2.01
C PHE A 8 -10.21 16.53 -1.02
N THR A 9 -9.79 17.74 -0.71
CA THR A 9 -8.67 17.99 0.20
C THR A 9 -8.99 17.51 1.61
N GLU A 10 -10.20 17.76 2.09
CA GLU A 10 -10.71 17.27 3.37
C GLU A 10 -10.69 15.75 3.44
N SER A 11 -11.18 15.06 2.40
CA SER A 11 -11.10 13.59 2.32
C SER A 11 -9.65 13.09 2.40
N CYS A 12 -8.71 13.78 1.75
CA CYS A 12 -7.30 13.43 1.78
C CYS A 12 -6.67 13.64 3.16
N TYR A 13 -7.08 14.68 3.88
CA TYR A 13 -6.60 14.92 5.25
C TYR A 13 -7.11 13.86 6.21
N LEU A 14 -8.37 13.49 6.14
CA LEU A 14 -8.95 12.46 7.00
C LEU A 14 -8.27 11.09 6.77
N VAL A 15 -8.00 10.72 5.51
CA VAL A 15 -7.27 9.49 5.17
C VAL A 15 -5.87 9.42 5.82
N ARG A 16 -5.22 10.56 6.04
CA ARG A 16 -3.85 10.68 6.58
C ARG A 16 -3.79 10.76 8.10
N LEU A 17 -4.91 10.59 8.79
CA LEU A 17 -4.91 10.55 10.25
C LEU A 17 -4.07 9.39 10.76
N GLU A 18 -3.29 9.65 11.82
CA GLU A 18 -2.40 8.65 12.39
C GLU A 18 -3.16 7.45 12.96
N VAL A 19 -4.30 7.74 13.57
CA VAL A 19 -5.17 6.78 14.21
C VAL A 19 -6.57 6.96 13.65
N HIS A 20 -7.19 5.85 13.27
CA HIS A 20 -8.57 5.81 12.83
C HIS A 20 -9.45 5.20 13.91
N ILE A 21 -10.55 5.88 14.21
CA ILE A 21 -11.65 5.39 15.05
C ILE A 21 -12.92 5.34 14.20
N GLU A 22 -13.97 4.67 14.65
CA GLU A 22 -15.20 4.55 13.86
C GLU A 22 -15.80 5.91 13.50
N ALA A 23 -15.66 6.91 14.38
CA ALA A 23 -16.07 8.29 14.10
C ALA A 23 -15.28 8.93 12.95
N SER A 24 -13.96 8.74 12.89
CA SER A 24 -13.14 9.29 11.79
C SER A 24 -13.40 8.55 10.48
N LEU A 25 -13.64 7.23 10.53
CA LEU A 25 -14.05 6.45 9.37
C LEU A 25 -15.39 6.94 8.81
N LYS A 26 -16.35 7.28 9.67
CA LYS A 26 -17.61 7.88 9.23
C LYS A 26 -17.39 9.26 8.59
N GLN A 27 -16.59 10.12 9.21
CA GLN A 27 -16.24 11.42 8.64
C GLN A 27 -15.56 11.29 7.26
N MET A 28 -14.72 10.28 7.08
CA MET A 28 -14.10 9.99 5.79
C MET A 28 -15.11 9.62 4.72
N ASP A 29 -16.09 8.77 5.04
CA ASP A 29 -17.15 8.35 4.12
C ASP A 29 -18.03 9.54 3.72
N ASP A 30 -18.38 10.38 4.70
CA ASP A 30 -19.16 11.60 4.49
C ASP A 30 -18.40 12.60 3.60
N ALA A 31 -17.11 12.81 3.86
CA ALA A 31 -16.26 13.70 3.04
C ALA A 31 -16.08 13.17 1.61
N LEU A 32 -15.86 11.86 1.44
CA LEU A 32 -15.75 11.23 0.12
C LEU A 32 -17.08 11.31 -0.65
N SER A 33 -18.21 11.15 0.04
CA SER A 33 -19.54 11.30 -0.54
C SER A 33 -19.81 12.73 -1.00
N ARG A 34 -19.46 13.74 -0.18
CA ARG A 34 -19.52 15.16 -0.59
C ARG A 34 -18.66 15.43 -1.81
N PHE A 35 -17.43 14.94 -1.84
CA PHE A 35 -16.56 15.07 -3.01
C PHE A 35 -17.19 14.44 -4.27
N HIS A 36 -17.77 13.25 -4.17
CA HIS A 36 -18.43 12.58 -5.30
C HIS A 36 -19.65 13.36 -5.82
N GLN A 37 -20.36 14.09 -4.96
CA GLN A 37 -21.45 14.97 -5.38
C GLN A 37 -20.89 16.25 -6.01
N ALA A 38 -19.94 16.90 -5.36
CA ALA A 38 -19.37 18.17 -5.81
C ALA A 38 -18.60 18.06 -7.13
N ARG A 39 -18.04 16.88 -7.46
CA ARG A 39 -17.28 16.67 -8.71
C ARG A 39 -18.16 16.70 -9.96
N GLU A 40 -19.47 16.46 -9.85
CA GLU A 40 -20.41 16.59 -10.98
C GLU A 40 -20.38 17.99 -11.61
N THR A 41 -19.92 19.00 -10.88
CA THR A 41 -19.63 20.33 -11.43
C THR A 41 -18.68 20.28 -12.64
N PHE A 42 -17.70 19.37 -12.67
CA PHE A 42 -16.77 19.23 -13.79
C PHE A 42 -17.41 18.60 -15.03
N LEU A 43 -18.50 17.82 -14.86
CA LEU A 43 -19.33 17.34 -15.96
C LEU A 43 -20.17 18.48 -16.53
N HIS A 44 -20.88 19.21 -15.67
CA HIS A 44 -21.75 20.32 -16.09
C HIS A 44 -21.00 21.47 -16.78
N THR A 45 -19.75 21.71 -16.38
CA THR A 45 -18.91 22.76 -16.97
C THR A 45 -18.16 22.30 -18.22
N GLY A 46 -18.33 21.04 -18.64
CA GLY A 46 -17.66 20.48 -19.81
C GLY A 46 -16.15 20.24 -19.65
N VAL A 47 -15.61 20.43 -18.44
CA VAL A 47 -14.18 20.14 -18.14
C VAL A 47 -13.86 18.67 -18.34
N ARG A 48 -14.82 17.79 -18.02
CA ARG A 48 -14.66 16.34 -18.19
C ARG A 48 -15.97 15.67 -18.58
N PRO A 49 -16.38 15.71 -19.86
CA PRO A 49 -17.65 15.17 -20.31
C PRO A 49 -17.73 13.64 -20.21
N ASP A 50 -16.59 12.94 -20.28
CA ASP A 50 -16.51 11.47 -20.29
C ASP A 50 -16.69 10.80 -18.91
N GLY A 51 -17.13 11.55 -17.89
CA GLY A 51 -17.36 11.02 -16.55
C GLY A 51 -16.08 10.72 -15.76
N PHE A 52 -16.23 10.01 -14.64
CA PHE A 52 -15.15 9.76 -13.67
C PHE A 52 -14.70 8.30 -13.57
N ASP A 53 -15.39 7.38 -14.24
CA ASP A 53 -15.18 5.93 -14.08
C ASP A 53 -13.82 5.46 -14.60
N SER A 54 -13.25 6.19 -15.56
CA SER A 54 -11.94 5.93 -16.16
C SER A 54 -10.76 6.46 -15.36
N LEU A 55 -10.96 7.04 -14.17
CA LEU A 55 -9.86 7.57 -13.34
C LEU A 55 -9.41 6.57 -12.27
N PRO A 56 -8.23 5.92 -12.44
CA PRO A 56 -7.77 4.91 -11.48
C PRO A 56 -7.57 5.46 -10.07
N HIS A 57 -7.11 6.71 -9.96
CA HIS A 57 -6.88 7.35 -8.67
C HIS A 57 -8.19 7.69 -7.96
N GLN A 58 -9.21 8.19 -8.66
CA GLN A 58 -10.51 8.44 -8.04
C GLN A 58 -11.24 7.13 -7.71
N HIS A 59 -11.13 6.12 -8.56
CA HIS A 59 -11.66 4.79 -8.28
C HIS A 59 -11.03 4.18 -7.01
N SER A 60 -9.71 4.35 -6.83
CA SER A 60 -9.00 3.86 -5.66
C SER A 60 -9.48 4.47 -4.34
N LEU A 61 -10.06 5.67 -4.33
CA LEU A 61 -10.58 6.32 -3.12
C LEU A 61 -11.70 5.50 -2.47
N LYS A 62 -12.54 4.84 -3.28
CA LYS A 62 -13.63 3.96 -2.80
C LYS A 62 -13.12 2.77 -1.97
N HIS A 63 -11.87 2.35 -2.21
CA HIS A 63 -11.26 1.21 -1.52
C HIS A 63 -10.47 1.62 -0.28
N GLN A 64 -10.22 2.91 -0.06
CA GLN A 64 -9.35 3.38 1.03
C GLN A 64 -9.86 2.97 2.41
N MET A 65 -11.17 3.04 2.64
CA MET A 65 -11.75 2.62 3.93
C MET A 65 -11.58 1.12 4.18
N ALA A 66 -11.78 0.29 3.15
CA ALA A 66 -11.54 -1.15 3.25
C ALA A 66 -10.05 -1.43 3.55
N HIS A 67 -9.15 -0.69 2.91
CA HIS A 67 -7.72 -0.79 3.20
C HIS A 67 -7.37 -0.37 4.63
N ILE A 68 -7.96 0.72 5.14
CA ILE A 68 -7.72 1.16 6.52
C ILE A 68 -8.21 0.12 7.53
N ARG A 69 -9.38 -0.47 7.30
CA ARG A 69 -9.90 -1.54 8.16
C ARG A 69 -9.02 -2.79 8.16
N ASN A 70 -8.46 -3.15 7.01
CA ASN A 70 -7.67 -4.38 6.87
C ASN A 70 -6.20 -4.21 7.26
N PHE A 71 -5.61 -3.03 7.05
CA PHE A 71 -4.17 -2.81 7.13
C PHE A 71 -3.76 -1.67 8.08
N GLY A 72 -4.73 -0.96 8.67
CA GLY A 72 -4.48 0.20 9.52
C GLY A 72 -4.28 1.50 8.74
N ALA A 73 -3.87 2.54 9.45
CA ALA A 73 -3.70 3.88 8.87
C ALA A 73 -2.74 3.87 7.66
N LEU A 74 -3.08 4.62 6.62
CA LEU A 74 -2.34 4.69 5.35
C LEU A 74 -1.06 5.55 5.43
N ASN A 75 -0.60 5.87 6.64
CA ASN A 75 0.55 6.75 6.87
C ASN A 75 1.79 6.09 6.25
N GLY A 76 2.41 6.78 5.28
CA GLY A 76 3.58 6.24 4.59
C GLY A 76 3.29 5.05 3.67
N LEU A 77 2.03 4.68 3.44
CA LEU A 77 1.64 3.64 2.47
C LEU A 77 0.87 4.27 1.32
N CYS A 78 1.57 5.03 0.47
CA CYS A 78 0.98 5.53 -0.77
C CYS A 78 1.21 4.56 -1.93
N THR A 79 0.47 4.74 -3.02
CA THR A 79 0.59 3.90 -4.22
C THR A 79 1.99 3.94 -4.82
N SER A 80 2.74 5.03 -4.69
CA SER A 80 4.12 5.10 -5.18
C SER A 80 5.07 4.21 -4.36
N ILE A 81 4.88 4.11 -3.04
CA ILE A 81 5.66 3.23 -2.16
C ILE A 81 5.33 1.76 -2.43
N MET A 82 4.05 1.43 -2.59
CA MET A 82 3.66 0.07 -2.97
C MET A 82 4.15 -0.29 -4.38
N LYS A 83 4.07 0.64 -5.35
CA LYS A 83 4.59 0.43 -6.71
C LYS A 83 6.11 0.25 -6.71
N SER A 84 6.86 1.03 -5.96
CA SER A 84 8.32 0.90 -5.88
C SER A 84 8.72 -0.45 -5.27
N ARG A 85 8.05 -0.86 -4.19
CA ARG A 85 8.21 -2.19 -3.58
C ARG A 85 7.83 -3.30 -4.55
N HIS A 86 6.70 -3.20 -5.26
CA HIS A 86 6.28 -4.17 -6.26
C HIS A 86 7.27 -4.27 -7.45
N ILE A 87 7.88 -3.16 -7.87
CA ILE A 87 8.95 -3.20 -8.88
C ILE A 87 10.11 -4.05 -8.38
N LYS A 88 10.60 -3.79 -7.17
CA LYS A 88 11.76 -4.47 -6.58
C LYS A 88 11.49 -5.92 -6.20
N ALA A 89 10.32 -6.22 -5.62
CA ALA A 89 9.97 -7.55 -5.12
C ALA A 89 9.34 -8.45 -6.19
N VAL A 90 8.76 -7.90 -7.26
CA VAL A 90 8.03 -8.70 -8.26
C VAL A 90 8.60 -8.47 -9.65
N LYS A 91 8.56 -7.24 -10.17
CA LYS A 91 8.91 -6.99 -11.58
C LYS A 91 10.38 -7.28 -11.89
N GLU A 92 11.31 -6.90 -11.02
CA GLU A 92 12.73 -7.15 -11.22
C GLU A 92 13.08 -8.66 -11.10
N PRO A 93 12.69 -9.38 -10.04
CA PRO A 93 12.89 -10.83 -9.96
C PRO A 93 12.23 -11.58 -11.11
N TRP A 94 11.02 -11.20 -11.51
CA TRP A 94 10.35 -11.77 -12.67
C TRP A 94 11.18 -11.62 -13.95
N ARG A 95 11.76 -10.43 -14.19
CA ARG A 95 12.64 -10.18 -15.35
C ARG A 95 13.92 -11.00 -15.31
N ARG A 96 14.45 -11.31 -14.11
CA ARG A 96 15.66 -12.15 -13.92
C ARG A 96 15.37 -13.65 -13.98
N SER A 97 14.12 -14.05 -13.76
CA SER A 97 13.70 -15.45 -13.82
C SER A 97 13.76 -16.02 -15.24
N ASN A 98 13.92 -17.33 -15.35
CA ASN A 98 13.82 -18.04 -16.65
C ASN A 98 12.36 -18.27 -17.09
N ARG A 99 11.39 -17.73 -16.34
CA ARG A 99 9.93 -17.83 -16.52
C ARG A 99 9.32 -19.24 -16.34
N PHE A 100 10.13 -20.28 -16.13
CA PHE A 100 9.66 -21.61 -15.77
C PHE A 100 9.50 -21.71 -14.24
N ALA A 101 8.31 -22.07 -13.75
CA ALA A 101 8.00 -22.07 -12.31
C ALA A 101 8.41 -20.74 -11.61
N ALA A 102 8.15 -19.62 -12.29
CA ALA A 102 8.68 -18.31 -11.94
C ALA A 102 8.29 -17.81 -10.55
N LEU A 103 7.12 -18.21 -10.01
CA LEU A 103 6.70 -17.82 -8.67
C LEU A 103 7.71 -18.29 -7.61
N SER A 104 8.14 -19.56 -7.67
CA SER A 104 9.15 -20.10 -6.75
C SER A 104 10.47 -19.34 -6.86
N GLN A 105 10.87 -18.95 -8.07
CA GLN A 105 12.09 -18.18 -8.30
C GLN A 105 12.00 -16.75 -7.75
N VAL A 106 10.86 -16.07 -7.96
CA VAL A 106 10.60 -14.73 -7.40
C VAL A 106 10.64 -14.78 -5.86
N LEU A 107 10.03 -15.80 -5.25
CA LEU A 107 10.02 -15.98 -3.80
C LEU A 107 11.41 -16.24 -3.22
N LEU A 108 12.19 -17.13 -3.84
CA LEU A 108 13.58 -17.40 -3.44
C LEU A 108 14.45 -16.14 -3.57
N THR A 109 14.35 -15.43 -4.70
CA THR A 109 15.06 -14.17 -4.91
C THR A 109 14.72 -13.14 -3.83
N ASN A 110 13.44 -13.01 -3.48
CA ASN A 110 13.02 -12.08 -2.42
C ASN A 110 13.55 -12.50 -1.05
N ARG A 111 13.58 -13.80 -0.74
CA ARG A 111 14.19 -14.32 0.48
C ARG A 111 15.66 -13.95 0.58
N ASP A 112 16.42 -14.13 -0.50
CA ASP A 112 17.86 -13.85 -0.53
C ASP A 112 18.14 -12.33 -0.44
N LEU A 113 17.32 -11.51 -1.10
CA LEU A 113 17.39 -10.05 -0.99
C LEU A 113 17.11 -9.57 0.44
N ILE A 114 16.10 -10.12 1.10
CA ILE A 114 15.77 -9.79 2.49
C ILE A 114 16.92 -10.24 3.43
N SER A 115 17.45 -11.45 3.21
CA SER A 115 18.55 -11.98 4.02
C SER A 115 19.82 -11.15 3.89
N SER A 116 20.17 -10.71 2.69
CA SER A 116 21.35 -9.87 2.45
C SER A 116 21.19 -8.46 3.03
N GLN A 117 20.01 -7.85 2.91
CA GLN A 117 19.73 -6.54 3.52
C GLN A 117 19.75 -6.56 5.05
N LEU A 118 19.22 -7.62 5.67
CA LEU A 118 19.23 -7.76 7.13
C LEU A 118 20.66 -7.86 7.68
N LEU A 119 21.54 -8.56 6.95
CA LEU A 119 22.95 -8.75 7.33
C LEU A 119 23.71 -7.40 7.38
N VAL A 120 23.42 -6.50 6.44
CA VAL A 120 24.02 -5.15 6.38
C VAL A 120 23.57 -4.27 7.54
N LEU A 121 22.30 -4.35 7.95
CA LEU A 121 21.78 -3.60 9.10
C LEU A 121 22.31 -4.11 10.45
N THR A 122 22.66 -5.39 10.54
CA THR A 122 23.29 -5.96 11.74
C THR A 122 24.80 -5.72 11.84
N SER A 123 25.44 -5.29 10.74
CA SER A 123 26.88 -5.00 10.68
C SER A 123 27.25 -3.54 10.96
N THR A 124 26.27 -2.65 11.13
CA THR A 124 26.53 -1.27 11.55
C THR A 124 26.72 -1.20 13.07
N PRO A 125 27.72 -0.47 13.59
CA PRO A 125 28.01 -0.39 15.01
C PRO A 125 26.91 0.43 15.71
N GLY A 126 25.86 -0.27 16.13
CA GLY A 126 24.66 0.28 16.77
C GLY A 126 23.50 -0.72 16.90
N ALA A 127 23.51 -1.82 16.14
CA ALA A 127 22.40 -2.77 16.06
C ALA A 127 22.37 -3.88 17.14
N CYS A 128 23.23 -3.82 18.16
CA CYS A 128 23.39 -4.88 19.17
C CYS A 128 22.08 -5.19 19.95
N LEU A 129 21.13 -4.24 20.02
CA LEU A 129 19.91 -4.40 20.81
C LEU A 129 18.78 -5.20 20.12
N MET A 130 18.82 -5.40 18.79
CA MET A 130 17.73 -6.07 18.04
C MET A 130 18.00 -7.56 17.74
N ALA A 131 19.21 -8.04 18.01
CA ALA A 131 19.60 -9.43 17.76
C ALA A 131 18.78 -10.47 18.55
N GLN A 132 18.12 -10.08 19.63
CA GLN A 132 17.27 -10.97 20.45
C GLN A 132 15.92 -11.32 19.78
N VAL A 133 15.47 -10.57 18.77
CA VAL A 133 14.18 -10.84 18.10
C VAL A 133 14.29 -11.94 17.03
N SER A 134 15.44 -12.08 16.36
CA SER A 134 15.65 -13.11 15.32
C SER A 134 15.59 -14.55 15.85
N HIS A 135 16.00 -14.78 17.10
CA HIS A 135 15.95 -16.12 17.70
C HIS A 135 14.51 -16.62 17.95
N LYS A 136 13.53 -15.70 18.08
CA LYS A 136 12.11 -16.09 18.27
C LYS A 136 11.38 -16.40 16.97
N LEU A 137 11.78 -15.82 15.83
CA LEU A 137 11.11 -16.04 14.54
C LEU A 137 11.50 -17.37 13.86
N SER A 138 12.66 -17.93 14.20
CA SER A 138 13.10 -19.23 13.68
C SER A 138 12.30 -20.42 14.24
N HIS A 139 11.57 -20.25 15.33
CA HIS A 139 10.77 -21.30 15.98
C HIS A 139 9.29 -21.33 15.55
N SER A 140 8.76 -20.29 14.89
CA SER A 140 7.34 -20.25 14.48
C SER A 140 7.06 -20.78 13.07
N PHE A 141 8.07 -21.05 12.25
CA PHE A 141 7.88 -21.60 10.90
C PHE A 141 8.47 -23.02 10.82
N PRO A 142 7.65 -24.07 11.01
CA PRO A 142 8.11 -25.42 10.72
C PRO A 142 8.47 -25.51 9.23
N LYS A 143 9.64 -26.08 8.94
CA LYS A 143 10.12 -26.35 7.58
C LYS A 143 9.06 -27.15 6.82
N ALA A 144 8.28 -26.50 5.97
CA ALA A 144 7.38 -27.19 5.05
C ALA A 144 8.24 -28.04 4.12
N LYS A 145 8.18 -29.36 4.32
CA LYS A 145 8.76 -30.37 3.47
C LYS A 145 7.96 -30.35 2.16
N VAL A 146 8.48 -29.66 1.15
CA VAL A 146 7.96 -29.75 -0.22
C VAL A 146 8.34 -31.15 -0.72
N LEU A 147 7.39 -32.09 -0.61
CA LEU A 147 7.45 -33.34 -1.35
C LEU A 147 7.05 -33.03 -2.80
N LEU A 148 7.98 -33.32 -3.70
CA LEU A 148 7.70 -33.58 -5.11
C LEU A 148 6.84 -34.84 -5.25
#